data_AF-A0A554FTV1-F1
#
_entry.id   AF-A0A554FTV1-F1
#
_cell.length_a   1.000
_cell.length_b   1.000
_cell.length_c   1.000
_cell.angle_alpha   90.00
_cell.angle_beta   90.00
_cell.angle_gamma   90.00
#
_symmetry.space_group_name_H-M   'P 1'
#
loop_
_entity.id
_entity.type
_entity.pdbx_description
1 polymer ?
#
loop_
_entity_poly.entity_id
_entity_poly.type
_entity_poly.pdbx_seq_one_letter_code
_entity_poly.pdbx_strand_id
1 'polypeptide(L)'
;MRFMSLCLGAVPLFVATAANAQTITPIEGSRSVSASISAVDAVTNVVQSDSRGTNGFAAFNESLSFHANTQYEGSRSRVDANASGTQQSTITASRITASVSTSAEGVALDRSARGQGVGNADFYLTFEVNRRARYVVTGNAQATSNASNGGTRFGGSTALLYIANLESGIPVLSIDIGDSDSDSVSRTGWMPAGPYTLQGDVSALVDANGRFSGTASASWALDLKLFCASDFDANGVVNAADSTAFLSAWSAGLLTADIDGNGVINTADRDVFQLAYGRGC
;
A
#
# COMPACT_ATOMS: atom_id res chain seq x y z
N MET A 1 -27.42 -65.00 -32.33
CA MET A 1 -26.49 -63.88 -32.56
C MET A 1 -27.21 -62.60 -32.18
N ARG A 2 -26.84 -61.97 -31.05
CA ARG A 2 -27.42 -60.70 -30.58
C ARG A 2 -26.30 -59.65 -30.66
N PHE A 3 -26.48 -58.64 -31.50
CA PHE A 3 -25.61 -57.47 -31.57
C PHE A 3 -26.05 -56.46 -30.50
N MET A 4 -25.14 -56.14 -29.57
CA MET A 4 -25.28 -54.99 -28.67
C MET A 4 -24.59 -53.78 -29.29
N SER A 5 -25.36 -52.75 -29.62
CA SER A 5 -24.85 -51.42 -29.98
C SER A 5 -24.40 -50.69 -28.72
N LEU A 6 -23.12 -50.37 -28.64
CA LEU A 6 -22.54 -49.44 -27.67
C LEU A 6 -22.57 -48.03 -28.27
N CYS A 7 -23.52 -47.20 -27.84
CA CYS A 7 -23.48 -45.76 -28.07
C CYS A 7 -22.47 -45.13 -27.10
N LEU A 8 -21.27 -44.83 -27.59
CA LEU A 8 -20.30 -43.97 -26.92
C LEU A 8 -20.80 -42.52 -27.00
N GLY A 9 -21.36 -42.02 -25.89
CA GLY A 9 -21.67 -40.60 -25.73
C GLY A 9 -20.38 -39.79 -25.60
N ALA A 10 -20.07 -38.99 -26.60
CA ALA A 10 -18.98 -38.02 -26.54
C ALA A 10 -19.35 -36.92 -25.54
N VAL A 11 -18.68 -36.90 -24.38
CA VAL A 11 -18.74 -35.77 -23.45
C VAL A 11 -17.93 -34.63 -24.09
N PRO A 12 -18.52 -33.45 -24.37
CA PRO A 12 -17.74 -32.32 -24.85
C PRO A 12 -16.78 -31.89 -23.75
N LEU A 13 -15.49 -32.08 -24.01
CA LEU A 13 -14.42 -31.55 -23.19
C LEU A 13 -14.38 -30.03 -23.45
N PHE A 14 -15.03 -29.24 -22.58
CA PHE A 14 -14.88 -27.79 -22.61
C PHE A 14 -13.45 -27.46 -22.21
N VAL A 15 -12.61 -27.18 -23.20
CA VAL A 15 -11.31 -26.57 -22.98
C VAL A 15 -11.59 -25.15 -22.51
N ALA A 16 -11.46 -24.92 -21.20
CA ALA A 16 -11.47 -23.58 -20.64
C ALA A 16 -10.25 -22.84 -21.21
N THR A 17 -10.46 -22.09 -22.30
CA THR A 17 -9.51 -21.07 -22.70
C THR A 17 -9.40 -20.12 -21.51
N ALA A 18 -8.22 -20.00 -20.92
CA ALA A 18 -7.97 -19.03 -19.87
C ALA A 18 -8.34 -17.66 -20.42
N ALA A 19 -9.54 -17.18 -20.08
CA ALA A 19 -9.89 -15.79 -20.30
C ALA A 19 -8.78 -14.99 -19.65
N ASN A 20 -8.20 -14.04 -20.40
CA ASN A 20 -7.14 -13.20 -19.85
C ASN A 20 -7.64 -12.67 -18.50
N ALA A 21 -6.78 -12.60 -17.48
CA ALA A 21 -7.10 -11.97 -16.20
C ALA A 21 -6.98 -10.44 -16.36
N GLN A 22 -7.60 -9.64 -15.48
CA GLN A 22 -7.24 -8.22 -15.47
C GLN A 22 -5.76 -8.04 -15.16
N THR A 23 -5.17 -7.05 -15.81
CA THR A 23 -3.73 -6.83 -15.77
C THR A 23 -3.45 -5.39 -15.35
N ILE A 24 -2.70 -5.28 -14.27
CA ILE A 24 -1.91 -4.13 -13.86
C ILE A 24 -0.67 -4.16 -14.73
N THR A 25 -0.52 -3.15 -15.58
CA THR A 25 0.70 -2.92 -16.35
C THR A 25 1.42 -1.74 -15.73
N PRO A 26 2.50 -1.97 -14.98
CA PRO A 26 3.25 -0.88 -14.39
C PRO A 26 3.88 0.00 -15.48
N ILE A 27 3.80 1.32 -15.32
CA ILE A 27 4.31 2.33 -16.28
C ILE A 27 5.60 2.97 -15.75
N GLU A 28 5.57 3.42 -14.50
CA GLU A 28 6.70 4.04 -13.81
C GLU A 28 6.63 3.69 -12.34
N GLY A 29 7.77 3.57 -11.67
CA GLY A 29 7.78 3.40 -10.22
C GLY A 29 9.12 3.75 -9.63
N SER A 30 9.10 4.37 -8.46
CA SER A 30 10.24 4.66 -7.62
C SER A 30 9.95 4.26 -6.18
N ARG A 31 10.95 3.68 -5.52
CA ARG A 31 10.86 3.22 -4.14
C ARG A 31 12.14 3.62 -3.45
N SER A 32 12.04 4.24 -2.29
CA SER A 32 13.22 4.68 -1.53
C SER A 32 13.02 4.49 -0.03
N VAL A 33 14.11 4.17 0.64
CA VAL A 33 14.26 4.28 2.08
C VAL A 33 15.46 5.18 2.36
N SER A 34 15.36 6.05 3.35
CA SER A 34 16.48 6.85 3.82
C SER A 34 16.48 6.94 5.34
N ALA A 35 17.68 7.06 5.89
CA ALA A 35 17.88 7.31 7.31
C ALA A 35 19.05 8.28 7.47
N SER A 36 18.92 9.21 8.40
CA SER A 36 20.00 10.09 8.81
C SER A 36 19.97 10.31 10.32
N ILE A 37 21.15 10.42 10.90
CA ILE A 37 21.34 10.67 12.32
C ILE A 37 22.42 11.71 12.54
N SER A 38 22.28 12.44 13.65
CA SER A 38 23.29 13.36 14.16
C SER A 38 23.29 13.31 15.68
N ALA A 39 24.39 12.85 16.27
CA ALA A 39 24.61 12.83 17.71
C ALA A 39 25.79 13.76 18.05
N VAL A 40 25.49 14.90 18.66
CA VAL A 40 26.44 15.98 18.90
C VAL A 40 26.49 16.33 20.37
N ASP A 41 27.68 16.28 20.96
CA ASP A 41 27.99 16.85 22.27
C ASP A 41 29.17 17.84 22.21
N ALA A 42 29.71 18.24 23.37
CA ALA A 42 30.77 19.24 23.44
C ALA A 42 32.12 18.78 22.84
N VAL A 43 32.30 17.47 22.63
CA VAL A 43 33.59 16.87 22.27
C VAL A 43 33.45 15.91 21.08
N THR A 44 32.30 15.25 20.93
CA THR A 44 32.03 14.27 19.88
C THR A 44 30.91 14.74 18.96
N ASN A 45 31.09 14.47 17.67
CA ASN A 45 30.09 14.71 16.63
C ASN A 45 30.04 13.49 15.70
N VAL A 46 28.94 12.75 15.75
CA VAL A 46 28.69 11.61 14.86
C VAL A 46 27.55 11.97 13.93
N VAL A 47 27.82 11.96 12.63
CA VAL A 47 26.81 12.19 11.59
C VAL A 47 26.88 11.04 10.60
N GLN A 48 25.72 10.44 10.30
CA GLN A 48 25.61 9.39 9.31
C GLN A 48 24.30 9.52 8.56
N SER A 49 24.34 9.25 7.26
CA SER A 49 23.18 9.26 6.39
C SER A 49 23.36 8.30 5.23
N ASP A 50 22.28 7.68 4.79
CA ASP A 50 22.24 6.86 3.58
C ASP A 50 20.83 6.88 2.99
N SER A 51 20.75 6.58 1.70
CA SER A 51 19.51 6.42 0.97
C SER A 51 19.66 5.29 -0.03
N ARG A 52 18.69 4.38 -0.03
CA ARG A 52 18.61 3.29 -1.00
C ARG A 52 17.31 3.41 -1.75
N GLY A 53 17.37 3.25 -3.05
CA GLY A 53 16.18 3.26 -3.87
C GLY A 53 16.34 2.44 -5.13
N THR A 54 15.20 2.18 -5.75
CA THR A 54 15.14 1.51 -7.03
C THR A 54 14.08 2.15 -7.90
N ASN A 55 14.29 2.03 -9.21
CA ASN A 55 13.29 2.37 -10.22
C ASN A 55 12.79 1.07 -10.87
N GLY A 56 11.54 1.07 -11.32
CA GLY A 56 10.93 -0.07 -12.00
C GLY A 56 10.05 -0.92 -11.08
N PHE A 57 9.90 -2.20 -11.40
CA PHE A 57 8.77 -3.02 -10.90
C PHE A 57 9.16 -4.30 -10.18
N ALA A 58 10.45 -4.61 -10.11
CA ALA A 58 10.93 -5.71 -9.30
C ALA A 58 10.47 -5.53 -7.84
N ALA A 59 10.33 -6.65 -7.13
CA ALA A 59 10.08 -6.59 -5.70
C ALA A 59 11.18 -5.75 -5.03
N PHE A 60 10.79 -4.88 -4.13
CA PHE A 60 11.71 -4.06 -3.36
C PHE A 60 11.61 -4.49 -1.89
N ASN A 61 12.74 -4.77 -1.27
CA ASN A 61 12.83 -5.19 0.13
C ASN A 61 14.11 -4.61 0.70
N GLU A 62 14.04 -3.39 1.21
CA GLU A 62 15.16 -2.68 1.78
C GLU A 62 14.87 -2.27 3.21
N SER A 63 15.92 -2.28 4.03
CA SER A 63 15.90 -1.80 5.39
C SER A 63 17.23 -1.09 5.67
N LEU A 64 17.12 0.15 6.14
CA LEU A 64 18.22 0.97 6.61
C LEU A 64 18.01 1.27 8.08
N SER A 65 19.07 1.17 8.87
CA SER A 65 19.08 1.58 10.27
C SER A 65 20.43 2.16 10.63
N PHE A 66 20.41 3.31 11.29
CA PHE A 66 21.58 3.94 11.87
C PHE A 66 21.40 4.16 13.38
N HIS A 67 22.51 4.00 14.09
CA HIS A 67 22.63 4.25 15.51
C HIS A 67 23.91 5.05 15.74
N ALA A 68 23.79 6.18 16.42
CA ALA A 68 24.94 6.90 16.97
C ALA A 68 24.73 7.11 18.46
N ASN A 69 25.85 7.00 19.18
CA ASN A 69 25.97 7.43 20.54
C ASN A 69 27.30 8.18 20.72
N THR A 70 27.36 9.10 21.69
CA THR A 70 28.61 9.82 22.02
C THR A 70 29.28 9.25 23.28
N GLN A 71 29.15 7.94 23.51
CA GLN A 71 29.69 7.31 24.70
C GLN A 71 31.23 7.40 24.76
N TYR A 72 31.78 7.81 25.91
CA TYR A 72 33.20 7.66 26.23
C TYR A 72 33.43 6.36 27.00
N GLU A 73 34.61 5.74 26.85
CA GLU A 73 34.98 4.58 27.65
C GLU A 73 34.79 4.87 29.15
N GLY A 74 33.89 4.11 29.80
CA GLY A 74 33.59 4.26 31.23
C GLY A 74 32.54 5.32 31.60
N SER A 75 31.88 6.00 30.65
CA SER A 75 30.77 6.94 30.93
C SER A 75 29.42 6.45 30.38
N ARG A 76 28.31 7.05 30.86
CA ARG A 76 27.00 6.95 30.18
C ARG A 76 27.07 7.72 28.85
N SER A 77 26.34 7.27 27.84
CA SER A 77 26.11 8.05 26.61
C SER A 77 25.47 9.39 26.98
N ARG A 78 25.92 10.48 26.35
CA ARG A 78 25.33 11.83 26.55
C ARG A 78 24.26 12.15 25.52
N VAL A 79 24.34 11.49 24.37
CA VAL A 79 23.51 11.71 23.21
C VAL A 79 23.32 10.39 22.49
N ASP A 80 22.07 10.04 22.20
CA ASP A 80 21.72 8.91 21.35
C ASP A 80 20.85 9.41 20.19
N ALA A 81 21.09 8.87 19.00
CA ALA A 81 20.31 9.17 17.81
C ALA A 81 20.10 7.89 16.99
N ASN A 82 18.84 7.54 16.76
CA ASN A 82 18.47 6.39 15.93
C ASN A 82 17.58 6.85 14.79
N ALA A 83 17.76 6.24 13.63
CA ALA A 83 16.84 6.40 12.52
C ALA A 83 16.77 5.12 11.71
N SER A 84 15.59 4.81 11.16
CA SER A 84 15.41 3.69 10.26
C SER A 84 14.37 3.96 9.19
N GLY A 85 14.53 3.36 8.02
CA GLY A 85 13.50 3.27 6.98
C GLY A 85 13.45 1.84 6.46
N THR A 86 12.26 1.27 6.34
CA THR A 86 12.04 -0.09 5.82
C THR A 86 10.89 -0.06 4.82
N GLN A 87 11.05 -0.79 3.72
CA GLN A 87 10.05 -0.90 2.68
C GLN A 87 10.06 -2.29 2.06
N GLN A 88 8.87 -2.86 1.91
CA GLN A 88 8.62 -4.08 1.17
C GLN A 88 7.54 -3.82 0.13
N SER A 89 7.73 -4.32 -1.10
CA SER A 89 6.66 -4.30 -2.11
C SER A 89 6.74 -5.47 -3.07
N THR A 90 5.58 -5.85 -3.61
CA THR A 90 5.44 -6.85 -4.67
C THR A 90 4.32 -6.41 -5.59
N ILE A 91 4.60 -6.41 -6.90
CA ILE A 91 3.65 -6.04 -7.95
C ILE A 91 3.50 -7.23 -8.87
N THR A 92 2.26 -7.65 -9.07
CA THR A 92 1.87 -8.71 -9.99
C THR A 92 0.80 -8.18 -10.94
N ALA A 93 0.40 -9.00 -11.91
CA ALA A 93 -0.65 -8.64 -12.86
C ALA A 93 -2.00 -8.28 -12.21
N SER A 94 -2.32 -8.80 -11.02
CA SER A 94 -3.64 -8.54 -10.40
C SER A 94 -3.55 -8.06 -8.97
N ARG A 95 -2.35 -7.85 -8.44
CA ARG A 95 -2.17 -7.49 -7.03
C ARG A 95 -0.95 -6.61 -6.83
N ILE A 96 -1.12 -5.56 -6.05
CA ILE A 96 -0.05 -4.73 -5.49
C ILE A 96 -0.12 -4.87 -3.97
N THR A 97 0.98 -5.33 -3.37
CA THR A 97 1.18 -5.29 -1.93
C THR A 97 2.38 -4.42 -1.63
N ALA A 98 2.24 -3.51 -0.68
CA ALA A 98 3.36 -2.69 -0.21
C ALA A 98 3.22 -2.38 1.28
N SER A 99 4.34 -2.28 1.97
CA SER A 99 4.39 -1.82 3.35
C SER A 99 5.66 -1.01 3.56
N VAL A 100 5.53 0.12 4.22
CA VAL A 100 6.65 0.96 4.62
C VAL A 100 6.58 1.24 6.11
N SER A 101 7.73 1.46 6.72
CA SER A 101 7.82 1.96 8.08
C SER A 101 9.09 2.78 8.27
N THR A 102 9.01 3.73 9.18
CA THR A 102 10.13 4.58 9.58
C THR A 102 10.10 4.77 11.09
N SER A 103 11.27 4.95 11.68
CA SER A 103 11.43 5.34 13.07
C SER A 103 12.55 6.35 13.23
N ALA A 104 12.43 7.20 14.23
CA ALA A 104 13.43 8.14 14.67
C ALA A 104 13.44 8.21 16.19
N GLU A 105 14.63 8.30 16.78
CA GLU A 105 14.84 8.55 18.20
C GLU A 105 15.92 9.60 18.36
N GLY A 106 15.73 10.48 19.32
CA GLY A 106 16.72 11.44 19.74
C GLY A 106 16.72 11.55 21.26
N VAL A 107 17.90 11.46 21.85
CA VAL A 107 18.14 11.66 23.27
C VAL A 107 19.28 12.64 23.42
N ALA A 108 19.07 13.70 24.20
CA ALA A 108 20.11 14.63 24.64
C ALA A 108 20.05 14.68 26.18
N LEU A 109 21.15 14.42 26.88
CA LEU A 109 21.20 14.45 28.35
C LEU A 109 21.79 15.74 28.92
N ASP A 110 22.46 16.52 28.08
CA ASP A 110 23.10 17.78 28.44
C ASP A 110 22.48 18.98 27.69
N ARG A 111 22.74 20.19 28.18
CA ARG A 111 22.20 21.42 27.56
C ARG A 111 22.81 21.73 26.19
N SER A 112 24.07 21.34 25.99
CA SER A 112 24.80 21.51 24.73
C SER A 112 24.68 20.32 23.79
N ALA A 113 23.96 19.28 24.20
CA ALA A 113 23.79 18.04 23.45
C ALA A 113 22.61 18.14 22.48
N ARG A 114 22.74 17.46 21.33
CA ARG A 114 21.69 17.33 20.32
C ARG A 114 21.70 15.93 19.73
N GLY A 115 20.60 15.21 19.89
CA GLY A 115 20.35 13.90 19.27
C GLY A 115 19.24 14.04 18.24
N GLN A 116 19.58 13.87 16.96
CA GLN A 116 18.67 14.00 15.84
C GLN A 116 18.60 12.69 15.06
N GLY A 117 17.39 12.19 14.82
CA GLY A 117 17.10 11.07 13.94
C GLY A 117 16.05 11.45 12.90
N VAL A 118 16.26 11.05 11.64
CA VAL A 118 15.31 11.23 10.55
C VAL A 118 15.23 9.93 9.75
N GLY A 119 14.05 9.33 9.67
CA GLY A 119 13.79 8.21 8.78
C GLY A 119 12.70 8.56 7.79
N ASN A 120 12.88 8.22 6.52
CA ASN A 120 11.85 8.34 5.49
C ASN A 120 11.75 7.07 4.66
N ALA A 121 10.56 6.80 4.14
CA ALA A 121 10.37 5.81 3.09
C ALA A 121 9.26 6.25 2.14
N ASP A 122 9.53 6.16 0.85
CA ASP A 122 8.66 6.64 -0.21
C ASP A 122 8.33 5.49 -1.17
N PHE A 123 7.09 5.45 -1.62
CA PHE A 123 6.61 4.52 -2.63
C PHE A 123 5.82 5.32 -3.67
N TYR A 124 6.25 5.23 -4.91
CA TYR A 124 5.52 5.78 -6.04
C TYR A 124 5.40 4.73 -7.13
N LEU A 125 4.20 4.61 -7.69
CA LEU A 125 3.88 3.73 -8.80
C LEU A 125 2.80 4.36 -9.65
N THR A 126 3.06 4.48 -10.94
CA THR A 126 2.04 4.67 -11.96
C THR A 126 1.82 3.35 -12.69
N PHE A 127 0.56 2.97 -12.86
CA PHE A 127 0.19 1.71 -13.52
C PHE A 127 -1.08 1.88 -14.35
N GLU A 128 -1.23 1.04 -15.36
CA GLU A 128 -2.42 0.97 -16.19
C GLU A 128 -3.25 -0.26 -15.84
N VAL A 129 -4.56 -0.06 -15.76
CA VAL A 129 -5.55 -1.13 -15.67
C VAL A 129 -6.11 -1.35 -17.07
N ASN A 130 -5.85 -2.53 -17.64
CA ASN A 130 -6.17 -2.78 -19.05
C ASN A 130 -7.67 -2.83 -19.39
N ARG A 131 -8.53 -3.05 -18.40
CA ARG A 131 -9.98 -3.05 -18.53
C ARG A 131 -10.65 -2.86 -17.18
N ARG A 132 -11.93 -2.49 -17.18
CA ARG A 132 -12.72 -2.38 -15.96
C ARG A 132 -12.63 -3.65 -15.11
N ALA A 133 -12.28 -3.49 -13.83
CA ALA A 133 -12.04 -4.58 -12.91
C ALA A 133 -12.81 -4.37 -11.60
N ARG A 134 -13.23 -5.46 -10.98
CA ARG A 134 -13.65 -5.43 -9.59
C ARG A 134 -12.39 -5.30 -8.74
N TYR A 135 -12.36 -4.44 -7.74
CA TYR A 135 -11.20 -4.32 -6.85
C TYR A 135 -11.60 -4.50 -5.40
N VAL A 136 -10.65 -5.00 -4.61
CA VAL A 136 -10.62 -4.88 -3.15
C VAL A 136 -9.32 -4.20 -2.79
N VAL A 137 -9.39 -3.17 -1.96
CA VAL A 137 -8.23 -2.49 -1.42
C VAL A 137 -8.34 -2.41 0.09
N THR A 138 -7.28 -2.81 0.78
CA THR A 138 -7.11 -2.59 2.22
C THR A 138 -5.87 -1.76 2.44
N GLY A 139 -6.00 -0.68 3.19
CA GLY A 139 -4.90 0.17 3.60
C GLY A 139 -4.96 0.43 5.10
N ASN A 140 -3.81 0.39 5.77
CA ASN A 140 -3.67 0.78 7.16
C ASN A 140 -2.49 1.73 7.29
N ALA A 141 -2.63 2.77 8.09
CA ALA A 141 -1.56 3.70 8.40
C ALA A 141 -1.51 3.97 9.90
N GLN A 142 -0.32 4.18 10.43
CA GLN A 142 -0.10 4.59 11.81
C GLN A 142 1.01 5.63 11.87
N ALA A 143 0.81 6.70 12.64
CA ALA A 143 1.82 7.71 12.97
C ALA A 143 1.82 7.92 14.49
N THR A 144 2.98 7.89 15.14
CA THR A 144 3.10 8.04 16.59
C THR A 144 4.34 8.85 16.92
N SER A 145 4.19 9.87 17.77
CA SER A 145 5.30 10.69 18.24
C SER A 145 5.08 11.10 19.69
N ASN A 146 6.12 10.96 20.52
CA ASN A 146 6.16 11.51 21.88
C ASN A 146 7.21 12.63 22.01
N ALA A 147 7.77 13.10 20.89
CA ALA A 147 8.83 14.09 20.82
C ALA A 147 8.35 15.50 21.16
N SER A 148 7.90 15.67 22.41
CA SER A 148 7.44 16.93 22.97
C SER A 148 7.80 17.05 24.45
N ASN A 149 8.13 18.25 24.92
CA ASN A 149 8.38 18.55 26.33
C ASN A 149 7.76 19.90 26.69
N GLY A 150 6.92 19.94 27.73
CA GLY A 150 6.28 21.18 28.18
C GLY A 150 5.45 21.88 27.11
N GLY A 151 4.90 21.13 26.14
CA GLY A 151 4.15 21.66 24.99
C GLY A 151 5.02 22.10 23.79
N THR A 152 6.34 22.12 23.93
CA THR A 152 7.26 22.34 22.80
C THR A 152 7.50 21.02 22.07
N ARG A 153 7.10 20.96 20.79
CA ARG A 153 7.41 19.82 19.90
C ARG A 153 8.81 19.96 19.35
N PHE A 154 9.53 18.84 19.30
CA PHE A 154 10.87 18.73 18.71
C PHE A 154 10.97 17.52 17.77
N GLY A 155 9.84 16.98 17.36
CA GLY A 155 9.75 15.88 16.42
C GLY A 155 8.30 15.61 16.03
N GLY A 156 8.12 14.65 15.13
CA GLY A 156 6.81 14.32 14.55
C GLY A 156 6.90 13.13 13.60
N SER A 157 5.73 12.63 13.23
CA SER A 157 5.59 11.51 12.31
C SER A 157 4.39 11.69 11.41
N THR A 158 4.51 11.31 10.13
CA THR A 158 3.41 11.38 9.15
C THR A 158 3.37 10.12 8.31
N ALA A 159 2.16 9.73 7.89
CA ALA A 159 1.94 8.65 6.94
C ALA A 159 0.87 9.07 5.92
N LEU A 160 1.22 9.00 4.64
CA LEU A 160 0.35 9.24 3.50
C LEU A 160 0.23 7.95 2.69
N LEU A 161 -0.98 7.61 2.27
CA LEU A 161 -1.25 6.54 1.31
C LEU A 161 -2.41 6.96 0.40
N TYR A 162 -2.15 7.04 -0.90
CA TYR A 162 -3.05 7.60 -1.88
C TYR A 162 -3.08 6.77 -3.16
N ILE A 163 -4.28 6.48 -3.66
CA ILE A 163 -4.50 5.83 -4.94
C ILE A 163 -5.57 6.60 -5.70
N ALA A 164 -5.29 7.02 -6.92
CA ALA A 164 -6.27 7.70 -7.76
C ALA A 164 -6.10 7.39 -9.25
N ASN A 165 -7.22 7.50 -9.97
CA ASN A 165 -7.20 7.50 -11.42
C ASN A 165 -6.60 8.82 -11.93
N LEU A 166 -5.59 8.75 -12.80
CA LEU A 166 -4.84 9.92 -13.24
C LEU A 166 -5.62 10.82 -14.23
N GLU A 167 -6.64 10.28 -14.90
CA GLU A 167 -7.44 11.04 -15.86
C GLU A 167 -8.57 11.81 -15.18
N SER A 168 -9.26 11.17 -14.24
CA SER A 168 -10.42 11.73 -13.54
C SER A 168 -10.07 12.40 -12.21
N GLY A 169 -8.91 12.08 -11.62
CA GLY A 169 -8.53 12.50 -10.27
C GLY A 169 -9.35 11.88 -9.14
N ILE A 170 -10.27 10.95 -9.46
CA ILE A 170 -11.14 10.33 -8.46
C ILE A 170 -10.30 9.37 -7.60
N PRO A 171 -10.29 9.54 -6.26
CA PRO A 171 -9.52 8.68 -5.37
C PRO A 171 -10.20 7.33 -5.20
N VAL A 172 -9.41 6.26 -5.32
CA VAL A 172 -9.78 4.89 -4.92
C VAL A 172 -9.60 4.74 -3.42
N LEU A 173 -8.46 5.20 -2.91
CA LEU A 173 -8.10 5.20 -1.49
C LEU A 173 -7.32 6.47 -1.16
N SER A 174 -7.53 7.03 0.02
CA SER A 174 -6.77 8.15 0.56
C SER A 174 -6.74 8.03 2.07
N ILE A 175 -5.55 7.97 2.64
CA ILE A 175 -5.27 8.01 4.07
C ILE A 175 -4.15 9.03 4.25
N ASP A 176 -4.36 10.02 5.11
CA ASP A 176 -3.38 11.05 5.45
C ASP A 176 -3.49 11.31 6.95
N ILE A 177 -2.46 10.91 7.69
CA ILE A 177 -2.44 10.94 9.15
C ILE A 177 -1.11 11.48 9.67
N GLY A 178 -1.14 12.06 10.87
CA GLY A 178 0.03 12.56 11.55
C GLY A 178 -0.10 12.45 13.07
N ASP A 179 1.05 12.36 13.75
CA ASP A 179 1.21 12.43 15.21
C ASP A 179 0.11 11.78 16.07
N SER A 180 0.35 10.55 16.53
CA SER A 180 -0.53 9.80 17.44
C SER A 180 -1.90 9.49 16.84
N ASP A 181 -1.92 9.18 15.55
CA ASP A 181 -3.10 8.85 14.78
C ASP A 181 -2.91 7.51 14.05
N SER A 182 -4.03 6.87 13.73
CA SER A 182 -4.07 5.63 12.97
C SER A 182 -5.38 5.55 12.22
N ASP A 183 -5.32 5.13 10.96
CA ASP A 183 -6.52 4.91 10.13
C ASP A 183 -6.41 3.58 9.39
N SER A 184 -7.55 2.97 9.12
CA SER A 184 -7.67 1.71 8.39
C SER A 184 -8.89 1.75 7.48
N VAL A 185 -8.65 1.59 6.19
CA VAL A 185 -9.66 1.64 5.15
C VAL A 185 -9.71 0.31 4.41
N SER A 186 -10.92 -0.24 4.26
CA SER A 186 -11.18 -1.35 3.36
C SER A 186 -12.29 -0.94 2.39
N ARG A 187 -12.03 -1.02 1.08
CA ARG A 187 -12.98 -0.64 0.04
C ARG A 187 -13.06 -1.72 -1.03
N THR A 188 -14.27 -1.90 -1.53
CA THR A 188 -14.55 -2.77 -2.68
C THR A 188 -15.33 -1.96 -3.69
N GLY A 189 -14.99 -2.05 -4.97
CA GLY A 189 -15.64 -1.26 -5.99
C GLY A 189 -15.25 -1.64 -7.41
N TRP A 190 -15.57 -0.76 -8.34
CA TRP A 190 -15.14 -0.88 -9.73
C TRP A 190 -13.99 0.08 -10.02
N MET A 191 -12.95 -0.43 -10.66
CA MET A 191 -11.83 0.34 -11.17
C MET A 191 -11.96 0.37 -12.69
N PRO A 192 -12.31 1.51 -13.31
CA PRO A 192 -12.28 1.67 -14.76
C PRO A 192 -10.92 1.30 -15.38
N ALA A 193 -10.94 1.05 -16.69
CA ALA A 193 -9.69 0.97 -17.44
C ALA A 193 -8.97 2.33 -17.42
N GLY A 194 -7.66 2.32 -17.52
CA GLY A 194 -6.85 3.54 -17.66
C GLY A 194 -5.73 3.65 -16.62
N PRO A 195 -5.08 4.82 -16.56
CA PRO A 195 -3.91 5.03 -15.73
C PRO A 195 -4.27 5.41 -14.29
N TYR A 196 -3.48 4.91 -13.36
CA TYR A 196 -3.60 5.13 -11.93
C TYR A 196 -2.24 5.50 -11.33
N THR A 197 -2.27 6.31 -10.29
CA THR A 197 -1.13 6.55 -9.41
C THR A 197 -1.39 5.94 -8.05
N LEU A 198 -0.34 5.35 -7.47
CA LEU A 198 -0.25 4.91 -6.10
C LEU A 198 0.97 5.62 -5.49
N GLN A 199 0.71 6.47 -4.52
CA GLN A 199 1.73 7.19 -3.76
C GLN A 199 1.60 6.83 -2.29
N GLY A 200 2.71 6.60 -1.61
CA GLY A 200 2.71 6.45 -0.17
C GLY A 200 4.04 6.86 0.42
N ASP A 201 3.97 7.71 1.43
CA ASP A 201 5.14 8.35 2.03
C ASP A 201 5.02 8.22 3.56
N VAL A 202 6.14 7.92 4.22
CA VAL A 202 6.23 8.00 5.68
C VAL A 202 7.47 8.77 6.10
N SER A 203 7.29 9.61 7.11
CA SER A 203 8.40 10.34 7.73
C SER A 203 8.33 10.23 9.24
N ALA A 204 9.50 10.09 9.87
CA ALA A 204 9.67 10.22 11.30
C ALA A 204 10.90 11.10 11.57
N LEU A 205 10.72 12.09 12.45
CA LEU A 205 11.75 13.05 12.82
C LEU A 205 11.76 13.21 14.34
N VAL A 206 12.95 13.17 14.92
CA VAL A 206 13.21 13.66 16.28
C VAL A 206 14.45 14.53 16.25
N ASP A 207 14.38 15.70 16.86
CA ASP A 207 15.49 16.65 17.05
C ASP A 207 15.59 17.05 18.53
N ALA A 208 16.02 16.10 19.35
CA ALA A 208 16.13 16.31 20.79
C ALA A 208 17.33 17.20 21.10
N ASN A 209 17.10 18.31 21.79
CA ASN A 209 18.12 19.20 22.30
C ASN A 209 17.86 19.55 23.76
N GLY A 210 18.85 20.08 24.48
CA GLY A 210 18.57 20.77 25.74
C GLY A 210 17.97 19.90 26.86
N ARG A 211 18.38 18.62 26.95
CA ARG A 211 17.83 17.60 27.87
C ARG A 211 16.50 16.95 27.47
N PHE A 212 16.20 16.91 26.19
CA PHE A 212 15.00 16.24 25.67
C PHE A 212 15.28 14.81 25.24
N SER A 213 14.24 13.99 25.23
CA SER A 213 14.26 12.64 24.70
C SER A 213 12.92 12.36 24.04
N GLY A 214 12.92 11.75 22.87
CA GLY A 214 11.69 11.40 22.18
C GLY A 214 11.90 10.39 21.07
N THR A 215 10.79 9.84 20.62
CA THR A 215 10.66 8.87 19.56
C THR A 215 9.54 9.30 18.62
N ALA A 216 9.71 9.04 17.34
CA ALA A 216 8.69 9.16 16.32
C ALA A 216 8.71 7.91 15.43
N SER A 217 7.55 7.47 14.97
CA SER A 217 7.41 6.34 14.06
C SER A 217 6.21 6.52 13.16
N ALA A 218 6.33 6.14 11.90
CA ALA A 218 5.21 6.10 10.97
C ALA A 218 5.27 4.83 10.12
N SER A 219 4.11 4.34 9.69
CA SER A 219 4.00 3.19 8.81
C SER A 219 2.71 3.25 8.00
N TRP A 220 2.72 2.59 6.85
CA TRP A 220 1.49 2.16 6.20
C TRP A 220 1.70 0.81 5.54
N ALA A 221 0.61 0.07 5.34
CA ALA A 221 0.57 -1.09 4.48
C ALA A 221 -0.67 -1.06 3.59
N LEU A 222 -0.53 -1.67 2.41
CA LEU A 222 -1.50 -1.69 1.34
C LEU A 222 -1.59 -3.10 0.74
N ASP A 223 -2.81 -3.54 0.46
CA ASP A 223 -3.13 -4.69 -0.38
C ASP A 223 -4.23 -4.31 -1.37
N LEU A 224 -3.86 -4.03 -2.63
CA LEU A 224 -4.78 -3.81 -3.74
C LEU A 224 -4.86 -5.08 -4.58
N LYS A 225 -6.07 -5.63 -4.75
CA LYS A 225 -6.36 -6.79 -5.59
C LYS A 225 -7.38 -6.42 -6.66
N LEU A 226 -7.13 -6.85 -7.88
CA LEU A 226 -8.07 -6.82 -8.99
C LEU A 226 -8.64 -8.23 -9.23
N PHE A 227 -9.93 -8.28 -9.48
CA PHE A 227 -10.69 -9.49 -9.71
C PHE A 227 -11.46 -9.39 -11.03
N CYS A 228 -11.74 -10.57 -11.61
CA CYS A 228 -12.57 -10.71 -12.80
C CYS A 228 -13.90 -9.96 -12.62
N ALA A 229 -14.39 -9.33 -13.69
CA ALA A 229 -15.67 -8.61 -13.60
C ALA A 229 -16.83 -9.57 -13.28
N SER A 230 -16.66 -10.85 -13.59
CA SER A 230 -17.50 -11.98 -13.22
C SER A 230 -17.33 -12.49 -11.78
N ASP A 231 -16.24 -12.12 -11.09
CA ASP A 231 -15.98 -12.42 -9.68
C ASP A 231 -16.52 -11.25 -8.84
N PHE A 232 -17.84 -11.23 -8.71
CA PHE A 232 -18.59 -10.09 -8.18
C PHE A 232 -18.44 -9.94 -6.67
N ASP A 233 -18.34 -11.06 -5.95
CA ASP A 233 -18.12 -11.08 -4.51
C ASP A 233 -16.64 -10.90 -4.13
N ALA A 234 -15.74 -10.90 -5.13
CA ALA A 234 -14.32 -10.66 -5.01
C ALA A 234 -13.60 -11.68 -4.10
N ASN A 235 -14.00 -12.95 -4.20
CA ASN A 235 -13.40 -14.05 -3.43
C ASN A 235 -12.25 -14.77 -4.16
N GLY A 236 -12.02 -14.47 -5.44
CA GLY A 236 -10.99 -15.08 -6.29
C GLY A 236 -11.46 -16.27 -7.12
N VAL A 237 -12.75 -16.63 -7.07
CA VAL A 237 -13.33 -17.80 -7.73
C VAL A 237 -14.68 -17.46 -8.34
N VAL A 238 -14.72 -17.40 -9.68
CA VAL A 238 -15.97 -17.21 -10.43
C VAL A 238 -16.84 -18.47 -10.33
N ASN A 239 -17.98 -18.36 -9.66
CA ASN A 239 -18.91 -19.47 -9.44
C ASN A 239 -20.39 -18.98 -9.33
N ALA A 240 -21.33 -19.86 -8.98
CA ALA A 240 -22.76 -19.51 -8.94
C ALA A 240 -23.10 -18.44 -7.87
N ALA A 241 -22.26 -18.29 -6.84
CA ALA A 241 -22.40 -17.25 -5.82
C ALA A 241 -22.24 -15.85 -6.42
N ASP A 242 -21.30 -15.65 -7.35
CA ASP A 242 -21.13 -14.35 -8.02
C ASP A 242 -22.35 -13.94 -8.82
N SER A 243 -22.92 -14.89 -9.57
CA SER A 243 -24.14 -14.64 -10.34
C SER A 243 -25.31 -14.30 -9.42
N THR A 244 -25.44 -15.01 -8.29
CA THR A 244 -26.48 -14.72 -7.29
C THR A 244 -26.28 -13.35 -6.66
N ALA A 245 -25.04 -13.00 -6.30
CA ALA A 245 -24.68 -11.73 -5.70
C ALA A 245 -24.91 -10.55 -6.67
N PHE A 246 -24.51 -10.70 -7.94
CA PHE A 246 -24.76 -9.70 -8.98
C PHE A 246 -26.26 -9.49 -9.19
N LEU A 247 -27.04 -10.57 -9.39
CA LEU A 247 -28.49 -10.46 -9.63
C LEU A 247 -29.22 -9.84 -8.43
N SER A 248 -28.79 -10.16 -7.21
CA SER A 248 -29.29 -9.51 -5.99
C SER A 248 -29.00 -8.01 -6.00
N ALA A 249 -27.75 -7.60 -6.28
CA ALA A 249 -27.38 -6.19 -6.34
C ALA A 249 -28.10 -5.42 -7.45
N TRP A 250 -28.23 -6.04 -8.63
CA TRP A 250 -28.93 -5.48 -9.79
C TRP A 250 -30.42 -5.28 -9.53
N SER A 251 -31.10 -6.31 -8.98
CA SER A 251 -32.52 -6.22 -8.64
C SER A 251 -32.82 -5.20 -7.54
N ALA A 252 -31.86 -4.95 -6.65
CA ALA A 252 -31.92 -3.93 -5.62
C ALA A 252 -31.52 -2.52 -6.12
N GLY A 253 -31.09 -2.37 -7.39
CA GLY A 253 -30.65 -1.10 -7.96
C GLY A 253 -29.37 -0.55 -7.32
N LEU A 254 -28.52 -1.41 -6.74
CA LEU A 254 -27.28 -0.99 -6.10
C LEU A 254 -26.23 -0.59 -7.13
N LEU A 255 -25.55 0.54 -6.91
CA LEU A 255 -24.45 1.00 -7.77
C LEU A 255 -23.30 -0.01 -7.92
N THR A 256 -23.18 -0.99 -7.03
CA THR A 256 -22.22 -2.08 -7.20
C THR A 256 -22.52 -2.97 -8.40
N ALA A 257 -23.77 -3.00 -8.89
CA ALA A 257 -24.15 -3.71 -10.10
C ALA A 257 -23.92 -2.90 -11.40
N ASP A 258 -23.44 -1.65 -11.30
CA ASP A 258 -23.08 -0.78 -12.45
C ASP A 258 -21.74 -1.26 -13.04
N ILE A 259 -21.78 -2.40 -13.73
CA ILE A 259 -20.59 -3.07 -14.24
C ILE A 259 -20.08 -2.40 -15.50
N ASP A 260 -20.92 -1.70 -16.28
CA ASP A 260 -20.46 -0.92 -17.43
C ASP A 260 -19.92 0.46 -17.01
N GLY A 261 -20.32 0.96 -15.84
CA GLY A 261 -19.81 2.19 -15.24
C GLY A 261 -20.41 3.48 -15.76
N ASN A 262 -21.60 3.41 -16.36
CA ASN A 262 -22.28 4.58 -16.91
C ASN A 262 -23.09 5.37 -15.85
N GLY A 263 -23.16 4.88 -14.61
CA GLY A 263 -23.89 5.49 -13.50
C GLY A 263 -25.36 5.08 -13.38
N VAL A 264 -25.85 4.17 -14.24
CA VAL A 264 -27.26 3.77 -14.33
C VAL A 264 -27.39 2.26 -14.39
N ILE A 265 -27.96 1.67 -13.34
CA ILE A 265 -28.27 0.23 -13.28
C ILE A 265 -29.38 -0.13 -14.26
N ASN A 266 -29.06 -0.88 -15.30
CA ASN A 266 -30.04 -1.29 -16.32
C ASN A 266 -29.70 -2.65 -16.94
N THR A 267 -30.42 -3.06 -17.99
CA THR A 267 -30.23 -4.38 -18.63
C THR A 267 -28.85 -4.53 -19.25
N ALA A 268 -28.20 -3.45 -19.70
CA ALA A 268 -26.85 -3.48 -20.25
C ALA A 268 -25.84 -4.02 -19.22
N ASP A 269 -25.95 -3.64 -17.94
CA ASP A 269 -25.11 -4.18 -16.88
C ASP A 269 -25.24 -5.69 -16.76
N ARG A 270 -26.47 -6.18 -16.80
CA ARG A 270 -26.74 -7.62 -16.72
C ARG A 270 -26.13 -8.36 -17.91
N ASP A 271 -26.26 -7.80 -19.11
CA ASP A 271 -25.73 -8.41 -20.33
C ASP A 271 -24.18 -8.41 -20.32
N VAL A 272 -23.55 -7.34 -19.83
CA VAL A 272 -22.09 -7.27 -19.61
C VAL A 272 -21.63 -8.31 -18.58
N PHE A 273 -22.33 -8.43 -17.45
CA PHE A 273 -22.01 -9.44 -16.44
C PHE A 273 -22.14 -10.86 -17.00
N GLN A 274 -23.24 -11.17 -17.69
CA GLN A 274 -23.45 -12.50 -18.28
C GLN A 274 -22.38 -12.85 -19.31
N LEU A 275 -21.93 -11.88 -20.11
CA LEU A 275 -20.84 -12.07 -21.06
C LEU A 275 -19.52 -12.38 -20.33
N ALA A 276 -19.17 -11.62 -19.29
CA ALA A 276 -17.98 -11.86 -18.47
C ALA A 276 -18.06 -13.21 -17.76
N TYR A 277 -19.21 -13.54 -17.18
CA TYR A 277 -19.46 -14.79 -16.47
C TYR A 277 -19.32 -16.02 -17.37
N GLY A 278 -19.92 -15.98 -18.56
CA GLY A 278 -19.82 -17.06 -19.55
C GLY A 278 -18.41 -17.27 -20.10
N ARG A 279 -17.54 -16.27 -19.99
CA ARG A 279 -16.12 -16.35 -20.36
C ARG A 279 -15.21 -16.70 -19.18
N GLY A 280 -15.70 -16.61 -17.95
CA GLY A 280 -14.91 -16.72 -16.73
C GLY A 280 -14.14 -15.46 -16.36
N CYS A 281 -14.02 -14.49 -17.28
CA CYS A 281 -13.50 -13.13 -17.14
C CYS A 281 -13.77 -12.38 -18.47
#